data_AF-A0A662GR47-F1
#
_entry.id   AF-A0A662GR47-F1
#
_cell.length_a   1.000
_cell.length_b   1.000
_cell.length_c   1.000
_cell.angle_alpha   90.00
_cell.angle_beta   90.00
_cell.angle_gamma   90.00
#
_symmetry.space_group_name_H-M   'P 1'
#
loop_
_entity.id
_entity.type
_entity.pdbx_description
1 polymer ?
#
loop_
_entity_poly.entity_id
_entity_poly.type
_entity_poly.pdbx_seq_one_letter_code
_entity_poly.pdbx_strand_id
1 'polypeptide(L)' 'MGNIIPPPEPIVKVPVLIKHAGVPPRKYRKGRGYSKGEIQALGLTMIEARKLGIYVDSRRKTVYDENIERLREWLERVK' A
#
# COMPACT_ATOMS: atom_id res chain seq x y z
N MET A 1 13.49 -22.60 -10.36
CA MET A 1 12.21 -21.88 -10.30
C MET A 1 12.44 -20.65 -9.43
N GLY A 2 12.56 -19.45 -10.03
CA GLY A 2 12.82 -18.24 -9.25
C GLY A 2 11.62 -17.95 -8.34
N ASN A 3 11.88 -17.70 -7.06
CA ASN A 3 10.82 -17.30 -6.13
C ASN A 3 10.27 -15.95 -6.55
N ILE A 4 9.09 -15.94 -7.17
CA ILE A 4 8.37 -14.70 -7.48
C ILE A 4 7.74 -14.25 -6.17
N ILE A 5 8.42 -13.36 -5.45
CA ILE A 5 7.89 -12.78 -4.20
C ILE A 5 6.95 -11.64 -4.63
N PRO A 6 5.62 -11.77 -4.49
CA PRO A 6 4.71 -10.69 -4.86
C PRO A 6 4.89 -9.51 -3.90
N PRO A 7 4.63 -8.27 -4.36
CA PRO A 7 4.66 -7.11 -3.50
C PRO A 7 3.64 -7.23 -2.36
N PRO A 8 3.98 -6.76 -1.15
CA PRO A 8 3.07 -6.80 -0.02
C PRO A 8 1.82 -5.98 -0.32
N GLU A 9 0.70 -6.36 0.29
CA GLU A 9 -0.53 -5.60 0.16
C GLU A 9 -0.53 -4.40 1.13
N PRO A 10 -1.03 -3.23 0.69
CA PRO A 10 -1.09 -2.04 1.53
C PRO A 10 -2.20 -2.18 2.58
N ILE A 11 -1.91 -1.75 3.80
CA ILE A 11 -2.88 -1.68 4.90
C ILE A 11 -3.50 -0.29 4.93
N VAL A 12 -4.83 -0.22 5.05
CA VAL A 12 -5.58 1.04 5.08
C VAL A 12 -6.59 1.00 6.21
N LYS A 13 -6.82 2.13 6.88
CA LYS A 13 -7.89 2.24 7.89
C LYS A 13 -9.27 2.05 7.25
N VAL A 14 -10.18 1.39 7.95
CA VAL A 14 -11.56 1.27 7.49
C VAL A 14 -12.29 2.59 7.71
N PRO A 15 -13.01 3.13 6.70
CA PRO A 15 -13.84 4.29 6.90
C PRO A 15 -14.94 3.97 7.92
N VAL A 16 -15.08 4.84 8.92
CA VAL A 16 -16.12 4.71 9.95
C VAL A 16 -17.44 5.20 9.36
N LEU A 17 -18.43 4.31 9.27
CA LEU A 17 -19.75 4.64 8.75
C LEU A 17 -20.66 5.11 9.89
N ILE A 18 -21.58 6.03 9.59
CA ILE A 18 -22.57 6.56 10.55
C ILE A 18 -23.36 5.42 11.20
N LYS A 19 -23.77 4.41 10.41
CA LYS A 19 -24.50 3.23 10.89
C LYS A 19 -23.77 2.41 11.96
N HIS A 20 -22.46 2.61 12.12
CA HIS A 20 -21.64 1.91 13.10
C HIS A 20 -21.36 2.75 14.36
N ALA A 21 -22.08 3.86 14.55
CA ALA A 21 -22.00 4.71 15.75
C ALA A 21 -20.57 5.09 16.16
N GLY A 22 -19.69 5.31 15.18
CA GLY A 22 -18.29 5.70 15.43
C GLY A 22 -17.30 4.56 15.59
N VAL A 23 -17.74 3.30 15.66
CA VAL A 23 -16.85 2.13 15.86
C VAL A 23 -16.81 1.26 14.61
N PRO A 24 -15.72 1.25 13.82
CA PRO A 24 -15.67 0.41 12.63
C PRO A 24 -15.62 -1.08 13.02
N PRO A 25 -16.23 -1.99 12.22
CA PRO A 25 -16.23 -3.43 12.52
C PRO A 25 -14.82 -4.04 12.54
N ARG A 26 -13.86 -3.40 11.88
CA ARG A 26 -12.43 -3.73 11.94
C ARG A 26 -11.63 -2.44 11.75
N LYS A 27 -10.48 -2.31 12.43
CA LYS A 27 -9.65 -1.10 12.36
C LYS A 27 -8.99 -0.91 10.98
N TYR A 28 -8.58 -2.02 10.36
CA TYR A 28 -7.81 -2.01 9.12
C TYR A 28 -8.41 -2.95 8.06
N ARG A 29 -8.10 -2.66 6.80
CA ARG A 29 -8.42 -3.48 5.63
C ARG A 29 -7.27 -3.47 4.63
N LYS A 30 -7.26 -4.47 3.75
CA LYS A 30 -6.43 -4.50 2.56
C LYS A 30 -6.85 -3.38 1.61
N GLY A 31 -5.90 -2.52 1.22
CA GLY A 31 -6.10 -1.49 0.22
C GLY A 31 -6.05 -2.07 -1.20
N ARG A 32 -6.66 -1.38 -2.17
CA ARG A 32 -6.58 -1.77 -3.59
C ARG A 32 -5.15 -1.70 -4.15
N GLY A 33 -4.32 -0.81 -3.60
CA GLY A 33 -2.99 -0.47 -4.09
C GLY A 33 -2.40 0.65 -3.24
N TYR A 34 -1.10 0.88 -3.40
CA TYR A 34 -0.34 1.92 -2.72
C TYR A 34 -0.73 3.31 -3.23
N SER A 35 -0.68 4.30 -2.35
CA SER A 35 -0.96 5.68 -2.73
C SER A 35 0.20 6.27 -3.53
N LYS A 36 -0.08 7.35 -4.27
CA LYS A 36 0.98 8.07 -5.00
C LYS A 36 2.06 8.59 -4.05
N GLY A 37 1.68 9.04 -2.86
CA GLY A 37 2.62 9.57 -1.86
C GLY A 37 3.53 8.49 -1.29
N GLU A 38 3.00 7.28 -1.03
CA GLU A 38 3.80 6.15 -0.54
C GLU A 38 4.87 5.72 -1.55
N ILE A 39 4.51 5.65 -2.83
CA ILE A 39 5.44 5.29 -3.91
C ILE A 39 6.51 6.39 -4.11
N GLN A 40 6.11 7.66 -4.09
CA GLN A 40 7.04 8.78 -4.20
C GLN A 40 8.00 8.89 -3.01
N ALA A 41 7.55 8.53 -1.80
CA ALA A 41 8.41 8.50 -0.61
C ALA A 41 9.55 7.47 -0.72
N LEU A 42 9.39 6.45 -1.57
CA LEU A 42 10.44 5.46 -1.88
C LEU A 42 11.31 5.87 -3.08
N GLY A 43 11.09 7.06 -3.63
CA GLY A 43 11.82 7.53 -4.82
C GLY A 43 11.42 6.85 -6.12
N LEU A 44 10.34 6.06 -6.12
CA LEU A 44 9.85 5.37 -7.32
C LEU A 44 8.85 6.24 -8.08
N THR A 45 8.84 6.11 -9.40
CA THR A 45 7.75 6.63 -10.24
C THR A 45 6.59 5.64 -10.30
N MET A 46 5.39 6.14 -10.63
CA MET A 46 4.20 5.29 -10.76
C MET A 46 4.35 4.24 -11.87
N ILE A 47 5.14 4.54 -12.90
CA ILE A 47 5.41 3.63 -14.02
C ILE A 47 6.33 2.52 -13.57
N GLU A 48 7.44 2.85 -12.88
CA GLU A 48 8.37 1.86 -12.32
C GLU A 48 7.68 0.94 -11.32
N ALA A 49 6.89 1.50 -10.39
CA ALA A 49 6.13 0.72 -9.44
C ALA A 49 5.19 -0.30 -10.13
N ARG A 50 4.49 0.12 -11.21
CA ARG A 50 3.64 -0.78 -11.99
C ARG A 50 4.43 -1.86 -12.72
N LYS A 51 5.62 -1.54 -13.23
CA LYS A 51 6.51 -2.53 -13.87
C LYS A 51 7.02 -3.56 -12.87
N LEU A 52 7.25 -3.15 -11.62
CA LEU A 52 7.59 -4.04 -10.50
C LEU A 52 6.40 -4.89 -10.00
N GLY A 53 5.21 -4.74 -10.59
CA GLY A 53 4.00 -5.45 -10.17
C GLY A 53 3.27 -4.81 -8.98
N ILE A 54 3.71 -3.64 -8.53
CA ILE A 54 3.07 -2.90 -7.44
C ILE A 54 1.81 -2.20 -7.97
N TYR A 55 0.66 -2.51 -7.38
CA TYR A 55 -0.58 -1.80 -7.69
C TYR A 55 -0.58 -0.41 -7.09
N VAL A 56 -0.77 0.61 -7.93
CA VAL A 56 -0.82 2.03 -7.52
C VAL A 56 -2.24 2.57 -7.63
N ASP A 57 -2.80 3.02 -6.51
CA ASP A 57 -4.08 3.72 -6.38
C ASP A 57 -3.87 5.23 -6.41
N SER A 58 -3.85 5.79 -7.62
CA SER A 58 -3.58 7.21 -7.88
C SER A 58 -4.59 8.18 -7.24
N ARG A 59 -5.77 7.70 -6.86
CA ARG A 59 -6.84 8.51 -6.26
C ARG A 59 -6.70 8.65 -4.75
N ARG A 60 -5.90 7.78 -4.10
CA ARG A 60 -5.70 7.83 -2.65
C ARG A 60 -4.66 8.90 -2.32
N LYS A 61 -5.04 9.83 -1.44
CA LYS A 61 -4.16 10.89 -0.92
C LYS A 61 -3.52 10.56 0.43
N THR A 62 -4.10 9.63 1.19
CA THR A 62 -3.57 9.22 2.48
C THR A 62 -2.28 8.43 2.31
N VAL A 63 -1.31 8.72 3.18
CA VAL A 63 -0.01 8.05 3.25
C VAL A 63 0.10 7.41 4.63
N TYR A 64 0.57 6.16 4.68
CA TYR A 64 0.85 5.47 5.93
C TYR A 64 2.33 5.05 5.96
N ASP A 65 3.04 5.44 7.01
CA ASP A 65 4.47 5.13 7.15
C ASP A 65 4.72 3.61 7.23
N GLU A 66 3.83 2.88 7.90
CA GLU A 66 3.84 1.40 7.95
C GLU A 66 3.85 0.76 6.55
N ASN A 67 3.16 1.37 5.57
CA ASN A 67 3.13 0.87 4.19
C ASN A 67 4.45 1.17 3.46
N ILE A 68 5.06 2.34 3.74
CA ILE A 68 6.35 2.72 3.17
C ILE A 68 7.44 1.76 3.65
N GLU A 69 7.49 1.49 4.95
CA GLU A 69 8.44 0.55 5.55
C GLU A 69 8.26 -0.86 5.00
N ARG A 70 7.03 -1.38 4.96
CA ARG A 70 6.74 -2.70 4.36
C ARG A 70 7.18 -2.82 2.92
N LEU A 71 6.93 -1.78 2.12
CA LEU A 71 7.30 -1.81 0.72
C LEU A 71 8.83 -1.66 0.56
N ARG A 72 9.51 -0.91 1.42
CA ARG A 72 10.98 -0.85 1.50
C ARG A 72 11.59 -2.21 1.82
N GLU A 73 11.11 -2.88 2.87
CA GLU A 73 11.58 -4.23 3.24
C GLU A 73 11.40 -5.23 2.10
N TRP A 74 10.29 -5.13 1.37
CA TRP A 74 10.08 -5.98 0.20
C TRP A 74 11.07 -5.67 -0.93
N LEU A 75 11.32 -4.39 -1.22
CA LEU A 75 12.30 -3.99 -2.23
C LEU A 75 13.71 -4.49 -1.87
N GLU A 76 14.08 -4.49 -0.59
CA GLU A 76 15.37 -5.03 -0.12
C GLU A 76 15.47 -6.55 -0.30
N ARG A 77 14.36 -7.28 -0.17
CA ARG A 77 14.33 -8.75 -0.37
C ARG A 77 14.32 -9.18 -1.84
N VAL A 78 13.86 -8.30 -2.72
CA VAL A 78 13.72 -8.58 -4.16
C VAL A 78 14.90 -8.05 -4.97
N LYS A 79 15.68 -7.12 -4.41
CA LYS A 79 16.97 -6.68 -4.96
C LYS A 79 17.98 -7.83 -4.99
#